data_AF-A0A543F5I9-F1
#
_entry.id   AF-A0A543F5I9-F1
#
_cell.length_a   1.000
_cell.length_b   1.000
_cell.length_c   1.000
_cell.angle_alpha   90.00
_cell.angle_beta   90.00
_cell.angle_gamma   90.00
#
_symmetry.space_group_name_H-M   'P 1'
#
loop_
_entity.id
_entity.type
_entity.pdbx_description
1 polymer ?
#
loop_
_entity_poly.entity_id
_entity_poly.type
_entity_poly.pdbx_seq_one_letter_code
_entity_poly.pdbx_strand_id
1 'polypeptide(L)'
;MSWMNNVTQNTRSEIKEYEDRWVLQPMRGGHIVHTIWHTEQVEFETDTSFRIVVGYRAEMAHGSIAEDAPARHPINHWMRSEVERMVSAPILSPVLFKSGGMRLAFGNGWKLFVSDRHPEVSAAVFFGDSPIWNRSGLVGHADFSVVAVDPWTGQRIDAPPWPPRPRDIDIDNNSDDING
;
A
#
# COMPACT_ATOMS: atom_id res chain seq x y z
N MET A 1 25.05 6.55 31.77
CA MET A 1 25.13 5.78 30.52
C MET A 1 24.28 4.54 30.67
N SER A 2 23.14 4.48 30.00
CA SER A 2 22.57 3.24 29.48
C SER A 2 21.41 3.59 28.56
N TRP A 3 21.44 2.99 27.39
CA TRP A 3 20.62 3.26 26.23
C TRP A 3 19.27 2.58 26.37
N MET A 4 18.18 3.33 26.20
CA MET A 4 16.84 2.78 25.98
C MET A 4 16.25 3.40 24.71
N ASN A 5 16.61 2.77 23.59
CA ASN A 5 15.77 2.48 22.42
C ASN A 5 14.67 3.48 22.06
N ASN A 6 15.05 4.53 21.34
CA ASN A 6 14.17 5.29 20.44
C ASN A 6 13.84 4.46 19.19
N VAL A 7 12.96 3.46 19.29
CA VAL A 7 12.49 2.68 18.11
C VAL A 7 11.13 3.17 17.58
N THR A 8 10.60 4.29 18.08
CA THR A 8 9.21 4.68 17.78
C THR A 8 9.04 5.87 16.83
N GLN A 9 10.09 6.36 16.15
CA GLN A 9 10.01 7.70 15.53
C GLN A 9 10.18 7.85 14.01
N ASN A 10 10.30 6.78 13.19
CA ASN A 10 10.46 6.99 11.73
C ASN A 10 9.56 6.17 10.79
N THR A 11 8.56 5.43 11.30
CA THR A 11 7.69 4.60 10.44
C THR A 11 6.65 5.39 9.63
N ARG A 12 6.41 6.67 9.98
CA ARG A 12 5.40 7.52 9.32
C ARG A 12 5.84 8.04 7.95
N SER A 13 7.11 7.92 7.56
CA SER A 13 7.64 8.33 6.26
C SER A 13 7.96 7.13 5.34
N GLU A 14 7.56 5.93 5.72
CA GLU A 14 8.01 4.69 5.06
C GLU A 14 6.93 4.02 4.22
N ILE A 15 7.28 3.67 2.99
CA ILE A 15 6.50 2.74 2.18
C ILE A 15 7.07 1.35 2.41
N LYS A 16 6.27 0.45 3.00
CA LYS A 16 6.69 -0.95 3.17
C LYS A 16 6.47 -1.71 1.88
N GLU A 17 7.53 -2.33 1.38
CA GLU A 17 7.50 -3.18 0.20
C GLU A 17 7.49 -4.65 0.59
N TYR A 18 6.53 -5.39 0.05
CA TYR A 18 6.46 -6.84 0.05
C TYR A 18 6.66 -7.34 -1.39
N GLU A 19 6.72 -8.64 -1.57
CA GLU A 19 6.84 -9.25 -2.90
C GLU A 19 5.71 -8.82 -3.85
N ASP A 20 4.47 -8.85 -3.37
CA ASP A 20 3.25 -8.64 -4.18
C ASP A 20 2.66 -7.21 -4.08
N ARG A 21 3.10 -6.39 -3.12
CA ARG A 21 2.44 -5.12 -2.78
C ARG A 21 3.34 -4.13 -2.07
N TRP A 22 2.87 -2.89 -2.06
CA TRP A 22 3.34 -1.81 -1.19
C TRP A 22 2.27 -1.45 -0.17
N VAL A 23 2.70 -1.00 1.01
CA VAL A 23 1.83 -0.46 2.06
C VAL A 23 2.31 0.93 2.44
N LEU A 24 1.48 1.94 2.16
CA LEU A 24 1.81 3.36 2.39
C LEU A 24 1.58 3.70 3.86
N GLN A 25 2.56 3.44 4.74
CA GLN A 25 2.42 3.77 6.17
C GLN A 25 2.08 5.24 6.45
N PRO A 26 2.61 6.25 5.74
CA PRO A 26 2.28 7.65 5.96
C PRO A 26 0.79 7.99 5.86
N MET A 27 0.05 7.20 5.09
CA MET A 27 -1.38 7.40 4.85
C MET A 27 -2.26 6.77 5.94
N ARG A 28 -1.70 5.88 6.78
CA ARG A 28 -2.43 5.25 7.88
C ARG A 28 -2.83 6.27 8.94
N GLY A 29 -4.07 6.20 9.40
CA GLY A 29 -4.67 7.13 10.35
C GLY A 29 -5.18 8.42 9.71
N GLY A 30 -4.88 8.67 8.43
CA GLY A 30 -5.45 9.81 7.71
C GLY A 30 -6.95 9.65 7.48
N HIS A 31 -7.66 10.76 7.40
CA HIS A 31 -9.10 10.83 7.16
C HIS A 31 -9.36 11.45 5.80
N ILE A 32 -10.39 10.97 5.11
CA ILE A 32 -10.90 11.64 3.92
C ILE A 32 -11.70 12.86 4.38
N VAL A 33 -11.25 14.04 3.96
CA VAL A 33 -11.84 15.34 4.34
C VAL A 33 -12.71 15.92 3.23
N HIS A 34 -12.38 15.62 1.97
CA HIS A 34 -13.15 16.03 0.80
C HIS A 34 -13.32 14.88 -0.18
N THR A 35 -14.50 14.81 -0.78
CA THR A 35 -14.82 13.90 -1.89
C THR A 35 -15.25 14.73 -3.07
N ILE A 36 -14.48 14.69 -4.16
CA ILE A 36 -14.72 15.46 -5.37
C ILE A 36 -15.19 14.49 -6.46
N TRP A 37 -16.41 14.73 -6.94
CA TRP A 37 -17.06 13.88 -7.94
C TRP A 37 -16.85 14.46 -9.34
N HIS A 38 -16.05 13.79 -10.17
CA HIS A 38 -15.82 14.16 -11.57
C HIS A 38 -16.75 13.37 -12.50
N THR A 39 -16.62 13.56 -13.81
CA THR A 39 -17.47 12.86 -14.80
C THR A 39 -17.25 11.35 -14.80
N GLU A 40 -16.00 10.87 -14.66
CA GLU A 40 -15.64 9.45 -14.81
C GLU A 40 -15.00 8.83 -13.55
N GLN A 41 -14.70 9.65 -12.54
CA GLN A 41 -13.93 9.26 -11.38
C GLN A 41 -14.35 10.04 -10.15
N VAL A 42 -14.00 9.49 -8.99
CA VAL A 42 -14.09 10.18 -7.71
C VAL A 42 -12.69 10.35 -7.14
N GLU A 43 -12.50 11.49 -6.50
CA GLU A 43 -11.27 11.88 -5.85
C GLU A 43 -11.52 12.06 -4.35
N PHE A 44 -10.67 11.44 -3.54
CA PHE A 44 -10.70 11.54 -2.09
C PHE A 44 -9.44 12.26 -1.61
N GLU A 45 -9.60 13.45 -1.05
CA GLU A 45 -8.52 14.20 -0.42
C GLU A 45 -8.45 13.86 1.06
N THR A 46 -7.23 13.65 1.57
CA THR A 46 -6.99 13.36 2.98
C THR A 46 -6.43 14.56 3.74
N ASP A 47 -6.56 14.52 5.07
CA ASP A 47 -5.87 15.43 6.00
C ASP A 47 -4.34 15.29 6.00
N THR A 48 -3.78 14.30 5.30
CA THR A 48 -2.34 13.96 5.24
C THR A 48 -1.69 14.33 3.90
N SER A 49 -2.27 15.27 3.14
CA SER A 49 -1.81 15.67 1.78
C SER A 49 -1.86 14.55 0.73
N PHE A 50 -2.40 13.38 1.08
CA PHE A 50 -2.64 12.31 0.11
C PHE A 50 -3.94 12.59 -0.62
N ARG A 51 -3.96 12.16 -1.88
CA ARG A 51 -5.14 12.25 -2.74
C ARG A 51 -5.28 10.94 -3.50
N ILE A 52 -6.45 10.31 -3.37
CA ILE A 52 -6.77 9.03 -4.02
C ILE A 52 -7.73 9.34 -5.15
N VAL A 53 -7.44 8.86 -6.35
CA VAL A 53 -8.34 8.98 -7.50
C VAL A 53 -8.71 7.57 -7.95
N VAL A 54 -10.01 7.29 -8.07
CA VAL A 54 -10.52 6.00 -8.58
C VAL A 54 -11.69 6.19 -9.54
N GLY A 55 -11.74 5.35 -10.58
CA GLY A 55 -12.89 5.28 -11.48
C GLY A 55 -14.13 4.71 -10.79
N TYR A 56 -15.32 5.03 -11.30
CA TYR A 56 -16.60 4.64 -10.67
C TYR A 56 -16.89 3.14 -10.59
N ARG A 57 -16.14 2.32 -11.32
CA ARG A 57 -16.18 0.86 -11.23
C ARG A 57 -15.27 0.28 -10.15
N ALA A 58 -14.54 1.12 -9.42
CA ALA A 58 -13.93 0.71 -8.15
C ALA A 58 -15.03 0.28 -7.18
N GLU A 59 -14.75 -0.65 -6.29
CA GLU A 59 -15.78 -1.38 -5.55
C GLU A 59 -15.67 -1.15 -4.05
N MET A 60 -16.81 -1.10 -3.39
CA MET A 60 -16.95 -0.96 -1.95
C MET A 60 -17.56 -2.24 -1.38
N ALA A 61 -17.03 -2.69 -0.23
CA ALA A 61 -17.63 -3.77 0.54
C ALA A 61 -17.42 -3.56 2.04
N HIS A 62 -18.35 -4.07 2.85
CA HIS A 62 -18.22 -4.10 4.30
C HIS A 62 -17.75 -5.48 4.76
N GLY A 63 -16.70 -5.54 5.58
CA GLY A 63 -16.22 -6.77 6.23
C GLY A 63 -15.52 -7.78 5.32
N SER A 64 -16.03 -8.08 4.13
CA SER A 64 -15.43 -9.06 3.19
C SER A 64 -14.18 -8.52 2.49
N ILE A 65 -13.28 -9.41 2.08
CA ILE A 65 -12.17 -9.12 1.15
C ILE A 65 -12.28 -9.88 -0.17
N ALA A 66 -13.19 -10.86 -0.24
CA ALA A 66 -13.34 -11.70 -1.42
C ALA A 66 -13.92 -10.87 -2.58
N GLU A 67 -13.39 -11.10 -3.78
CA GLU A 67 -13.77 -10.36 -4.98
C GLU A 67 -15.18 -10.70 -5.45
N ASP A 68 -15.57 -11.96 -5.31
CA ASP A 68 -16.89 -12.51 -5.64
C ASP A 68 -17.91 -12.37 -4.49
N ALA A 69 -17.56 -11.61 -3.44
CA ALA A 69 -18.47 -11.41 -2.32
C ALA A 69 -19.74 -10.68 -2.79
N PRO A 70 -20.95 -11.20 -2.52
CA PRO A 70 -22.19 -10.60 -3.02
C PRO A 70 -22.46 -9.19 -2.48
N ALA A 71 -21.80 -8.79 -1.39
CA ALA A 71 -21.88 -7.46 -0.79
C ALA A 71 -20.87 -6.44 -1.38
N ARG A 72 -20.11 -6.84 -2.41
CA ARG A 72 -19.14 -5.98 -3.10
C ARG A 72 -19.81 -5.35 -4.31
N HIS A 73 -19.89 -4.02 -4.32
CA HIS A 73 -20.57 -3.28 -5.37
C HIS A 73 -19.75 -2.08 -5.82
N PRO A 74 -19.79 -1.71 -7.12
CA PRO A 74 -19.07 -0.55 -7.64
C PRO A 74 -19.54 0.75 -6.98
N ILE A 75 -18.70 1.79 -6.95
CA ILE A 75 -19.00 3.08 -6.32
C ILE A 75 -20.29 3.69 -6.89
N ASN A 76 -20.52 3.57 -8.21
CA ASN A 76 -21.74 4.08 -8.86
C ASN A 76 -23.02 3.30 -8.52
N HIS A 77 -22.93 2.21 -7.77
CA HIS A 77 -24.11 1.53 -7.21
C HIS A 77 -24.74 2.32 -6.06
N TRP A 78 -23.92 3.05 -5.30
CA TRP A 78 -24.32 3.70 -4.05
C TRP A 78 -24.68 5.18 -4.27
N MET A 79 -25.47 5.77 -3.37
CA MET A 79 -25.64 7.21 -3.37
C MET A 79 -24.33 7.89 -2.98
N ARG A 80 -24.04 9.07 -3.55
CA ARG A 80 -22.81 9.83 -3.25
C ARG A 80 -22.59 10.05 -1.76
N SER A 81 -23.63 10.46 -1.05
CA SER A 81 -23.62 10.66 0.40
C SER A 81 -23.35 9.37 1.20
N GLU A 82 -23.75 8.21 0.66
CA GLU A 82 -23.43 6.92 1.28
C GLU A 82 -21.96 6.59 1.13
N VAL A 83 -21.39 6.78 -0.07
CA VAL A 83 -19.95 6.59 -0.32
C VAL A 83 -19.13 7.49 0.60
N GLU A 84 -19.47 8.77 0.69
CA GLU A 84 -18.83 9.73 1.59
C GLU A 84 -18.87 9.26 3.05
N ARG A 85 -20.00 8.72 3.52
CA ARG A 85 -20.12 8.14 4.86
C ARG A 85 -19.31 6.84 5.02
N MET A 86 -19.20 6.01 3.98
CA MET A 86 -18.42 4.77 4.02
C MET A 86 -16.93 5.04 4.14
N VAL A 87 -16.43 6.11 3.52
CA VAL A 87 -15.00 6.45 3.49
C VAL A 87 -14.57 7.44 4.58
N SER A 88 -15.49 7.95 5.41
CA SER A 88 -15.23 8.99 6.42
C SER A 88 -14.41 8.53 7.64
N ALA A 89 -14.24 7.22 7.82
CA ALA A 89 -13.44 6.68 8.91
C ALA A 89 -11.94 6.68 8.56
N PRO A 90 -11.04 6.71 9.56
CA PRO A 90 -9.61 6.72 9.31
C PRO A 90 -9.14 5.52 8.49
N ILE A 91 -8.17 5.74 7.62
CA ILE A 91 -7.55 4.70 6.79
C ILE A 91 -6.68 3.81 7.67
N LEU A 92 -7.01 2.53 7.76
CA LEU A 92 -6.25 1.55 8.53
C LEU A 92 -5.21 0.81 7.69
N SER A 93 -5.53 0.54 6.41
CA SER A 93 -4.66 -0.29 5.56
C SER A 93 -4.70 0.19 4.11
N PRO A 94 -3.72 1.03 3.70
CA PRO A 94 -3.56 1.48 2.33
C PRO A 94 -2.59 0.56 1.57
N VAL A 95 -3.14 -0.41 0.85
CA VAL A 95 -2.39 -1.45 0.12
C VAL A 95 -2.47 -1.21 -1.38
N LEU A 96 -1.33 -1.18 -2.05
CA LEU A 96 -1.20 -1.03 -3.49
C LEU A 96 -0.48 -2.27 -4.04
N PHE A 97 -1.13 -3.04 -4.90
CA PHE A 97 -0.57 -4.28 -5.44
C PHE A 97 0.33 -3.99 -6.65
N LYS A 98 1.42 -4.75 -6.80
CA LYS A 98 2.32 -4.62 -7.95
C LYS A 98 1.66 -5.05 -9.27
N SER A 99 0.58 -5.84 -9.20
CA SER A 99 -0.28 -6.17 -10.35
C SER A 99 -1.19 -5.01 -10.81
N GLY A 100 -1.17 -3.87 -10.11
CA GLY A 100 -1.98 -2.70 -10.44
C GLY A 100 -3.33 -2.62 -9.71
N GLY A 101 -3.60 -3.55 -8.79
CA GLY A 101 -4.75 -3.48 -7.90
C GLY A 101 -4.54 -2.53 -6.71
N MET A 102 -5.62 -2.13 -6.07
CA MET A 102 -5.59 -1.31 -4.85
C MET A 102 -6.60 -1.82 -3.83
N ARG A 103 -6.25 -1.71 -2.54
CA ARG A 103 -7.18 -1.92 -1.42
C ARG A 103 -6.94 -0.90 -0.32
N LEU A 104 -7.96 -0.12 0.01
CA LEU A 104 -8.00 0.72 1.21
C LEU A 104 -9.00 0.13 2.20
N ALA A 105 -8.60 -0.04 3.46
CA ALA A 105 -9.49 -0.42 4.55
C ALA A 105 -9.69 0.75 5.52
N PHE A 106 -10.93 1.01 5.90
CA PHE A 106 -11.33 2.11 6.79
C PHE A 106 -11.75 1.60 8.18
N GLY A 107 -11.65 2.46 9.19
CA GLY A 107 -11.93 2.13 10.60
C GLY A 107 -13.37 1.71 10.91
N ASN A 108 -14.31 1.97 10.02
CA ASN A 108 -15.73 1.57 10.15
C ASN A 108 -16.04 0.20 9.50
N GLY A 109 -15.01 -0.52 9.05
CA GLY A 109 -15.13 -1.86 8.44
C GLY A 109 -15.39 -1.86 6.93
N TRP A 110 -15.57 -0.68 6.32
CA TRP A 110 -15.64 -0.55 4.86
C TRP A 110 -14.26 -0.68 4.23
N LYS A 111 -14.25 -1.16 2.99
CA LYS A 111 -13.07 -1.29 2.16
C LYS A 111 -13.37 -0.82 0.74
N LEU A 112 -12.43 -0.10 0.17
CA LEU A 112 -12.41 0.28 -1.24
C LEU A 112 -11.42 -0.61 -1.98
N PHE A 113 -11.84 -1.13 -3.13
CA PHE A 113 -11.05 -2.02 -3.97
C PHE A 113 -10.98 -1.51 -5.40
N VAL A 114 -9.82 -1.74 -6.00
CA VAL A 114 -9.65 -1.71 -7.44
C VAL A 114 -8.99 -3.03 -7.84
N SER A 115 -9.69 -3.84 -8.64
CA SER A 115 -9.18 -5.14 -9.09
C SER A 115 -8.13 -4.99 -10.17
N ASP A 116 -7.09 -5.81 -10.12
CA ASP A 116 -6.08 -5.95 -11.19
C ASP A 116 -6.65 -6.60 -12.46
N ARG A 117 -7.74 -7.37 -12.34
CA ARG A 117 -8.47 -7.99 -13.45
C ARG A 117 -9.27 -7.01 -14.30
N HIS A 118 -9.48 -5.79 -13.80
CA HIS A 118 -10.19 -4.71 -14.47
C HIS A 118 -9.24 -3.53 -14.73
N PRO A 119 -8.29 -3.64 -15.67
CA PRO A 119 -7.31 -2.60 -15.96
C PRO A 119 -7.94 -1.32 -16.52
N GLU A 120 -9.16 -1.39 -17.03
CA GLU A 120 -9.94 -0.23 -17.50
C GLU A 120 -10.37 0.70 -16.37
N VAL A 121 -10.38 0.24 -15.12
CA VAL A 121 -10.76 1.05 -13.97
C VAL A 121 -9.57 1.87 -13.52
N SER A 122 -9.62 3.19 -13.68
CA SER A 122 -8.53 4.08 -13.27
C SER A 122 -8.32 4.03 -11.76
N ALA A 123 -7.05 4.10 -11.34
CA ALA A 123 -6.65 4.24 -9.95
C ALA A 123 -5.27 4.91 -9.85
N ALA A 124 -5.15 5.89 -8.97
CA ALA A 124 -3.90 6.58 -8.68
C ALA A 124 -3.88 7.14 -7.26
N VAL A 125 -2.68 7.28 -6.70
CA VAL A 125 -2.44 7.93 -5.41
C VAL A 125 -1.39 9.02 -5.61
N PHE A 126 -1.70 10.22 -5.12
CA PHE A 126 -0.85 11.39 -5.17
C PHE A 126 -0.48 11.83 -3.75
N PHE A 127 0.61 12.56 -3.63
CA PHE A 127 0.99 13.34 -2.45
C PHE A 127 1.30 14.77 -2.89
N GLY A 128 0.50 15.72 -2.41
CA GLY A 128 0.40 17.02 -3.07
C GLY A 128 0.03 16.85 -4.55
N ASP A 129 0.81 17.47 -5.43
CA ASP A 129 0.61 17.41 -6.89
C ASP A 129 1.35 16.26 -7.58
N SER A 130 2.16 15.51 -6.84
CA SER A 130 3.04 14.47 -7.40
C SER A 130 2.39 13.09 -7.35
N PRO A 131 2.34 12.34 -8.47
CA PRO A 131 1.87 10.96 -8.44
C PRO A 131 2.88 10.06 -7.72
N ILE A 132 2.41 9.34 -6.69
CA ILE A 132 3.24 8.35 -5.99
C ILE A 132 3.04 6.96 -6.57
N TRP A 133 1.81 6.64 -6.92
CA TRP A 133 1.46 5.34 -7.47
C TRP A 133 0.37 5.50 -8.52
N ASN A 134 0.46 4.68 -9.55
CA ASN A 134 -0.65 4.39 -10.45
C ASN A 134 -0.67 2.87 -10.71
N ARG A 135 -1.60 2.43 -11.55
CA ARG A 135 -1.75 1.00 -11.88
C ARG A 135 -0.52 0.31 -12.48
N SER A 136 0.48 1.05 -12.93
CA SER A 136 1.76 0.49 -13.41
C SER A 136 2.79 0.29 -12.29
N GLY A 137 2.55 0.82 -11.09
CA GLY A 137 3.43 0.71 -9.93
C GLY A 137 3.72 2.04 -9.24
N LEU A 138 4.76 2.04 -8.40
CA LEU A 138 5.28 3.28 -7.79
C LEU A 138 5.96 4.14 -8.88
N VAL A 139 5.58 5.42 -8.96
CA VAL A 139 6.06 6.37 -9.97
C VAL A 139 7.02 7.40 -9.35
N GLY A 140 6.68 7.91 -8.17
CA GLY A 140 7.47 8.89 -7.43
C GLY A 140 7.42 8.61 -5.93
N HIS A 141 8.57 8.61 -5.28
CA HIS A 141 8.65 8.35 -3.83
C HIS A 141 9.82 9.08 -3.18
N ALA A 142 10.29 10.19 -3.77
CA ALA A 142 11.45 10.93 -3.25
C ALA A 142 11.25 11.39 -1.79
N ASP A 143 10.00 11.66 -1.40
CA ASP A 143 9.63 12.06 -0.05
C ASP A 143 9.48 10.89 0.94
N PHE A 144 9.60 9.63 0.46
CA PHE A 144 9.32 8.44 1.24
C PHE A 144 10.40 7.36 1.08
N SER A 145 10.85 6.79 2.18
CA SER A 145 11.76 5.64 2.11
C SER A 145 10.97 4.37 1.77
N VAL A 146 11.27 3.74 0.64
CA VAL A 146 10.74 2.41 0.30
C VAL A 146 11.63 1.36 0.95
N VAL A 147 11.07 0.53 1.82
CA VAL A 147 11.82 -0.51 2.52
C VAL A 147 11.18 -1.88 2.36
N ALA A 148 11.99 -2.83 1.90
CA ALA A 148 11.61 -4.23 1.80
C ALA A 148 11.37 -4.85 3.18
N VAL A 149 10.32 -5.67 3.28
CA VAL A 149 9.88 -6.31 4.52
C VAL A 149 9.78 -7.81 4.30
N ASP A 150 10.34 -8.57 5.22
CA ASP A 150 10.16 -10.03 5.27
C ASP A 150 8.68 -10.34 5.57
N PRO A 151 7.98 -11.09 4.70
CA PRO A 151 6.57 -11.40 4.87
C PRO A 151 6.27 -12.27 6.11
N TRP A 152 7.24 -13.04 6.61
CA TRP A 152 7.06 -13.96 7.73
C TRP A 152 7.26 -13.27 9.08
N THR A 153 8.26 -12.39 9.16
CA THR A 153 8.63 -11.73 10.42
C THR A 153 8.11 -10.30 10.52
N GLY A 154 7.75 -9.67 9.39
CA GLY A 154 7.38 -8.26 9.32
C GLY A 154 8.55 -7.31 9.59
N GLN A 155 9.77 -7.83 9.71
CA GLN A 155 10.99 -7.06 9.93
C GLN A 155 11.52 -6.49 8.62
N ARG A 156 12.24 -5.38 8.72
CA ARG A 156 12.92 -4.75 7.57
C ARG A 156 14.04 -5.66 7.09
N ILE A 157 14.18 -5.75 5.77
CA ILE A 157 15.33 -6.41 5.15
C ILE A 157 16.38 -5.32 4.93
N ASP A 158 17.35 -5.24 5.85
CA ASP A 158 18.38 -4.20 5.84
C ASP A 158 19.62 -4.58 4.98
N ALA A 159 19.65 -5.78 4.39
CA ALA A 159 20.80 -6.26 3.61
C ALA A 159 20.52 -6.24 2.09
N PRO A 160 21.47 -5.76 1.25
CA PRO A 160 21.40 -5.97 -0.20
C PRO A 160 21.44 -7.49 -0.51
N PRO A 161 20.97 -7.95 -1.69
CA PRO A 161 21.09 -9.36 -2.04
C PRO A 161 22.56 -9.77 -1.94
N TRP A 162 22.85 -10.81 -1.14
CA TRP A 162 24.16 -11.44 -1.13
C TRP A 162 24.53 -11.78 -2.58
N PRO A 163 25.76 -11.46 -3.04
CA PRO A 163 26.18 -11.91 -4.36
C PRO A 163 26.03 -13.43 -4.42
N PRO A 164 25.54 -13.99 -5.55
CA PRO A 164 25.54 -15.43 -5.72
C PRO A 164 26.96 -15.96 -5.50
N ARG A 165 27.08 -17.12 -4.85
CA ARG A 165 28.36 -17.76 -4.58
C ARG A 165 29.22 -17.74 -5.87
N PRO A 166 30.44 -17.20 -5.84
CA PRO A 166 31.33 -17.22 -6.99
C PRO A 166 31.50 -18.66 -7.49
N ARG A 167 31.47 -18.85 -8.82
CA ARG A 167 31.56 -20.19 -9.45
C ARG A 167 32.93 -20.86 -9.23
N ASP A 168 33.93 -20.08 -8.82
CA ASP A 168 35.33 -20.51 -8.71
C ASP A 168 35.73 -20.89 -7.27
N ILE A 169 34.76 -21.05 -6.35
CA ILE A 169 35.04 -21.68 -5.05
C ILE A 169 34.92 -23.19 -5.25
N ASP A 170 36.01 -23.80 -5.71
CA ASP A 170 36.21 -25.24 -5.58
C ASP A 170 36.13 -25.59 -4.10
N ILE A 171 35.22 -26.52 -3.76
CA ILE A 171 35.20 -27.12 -2.43
C ILE A 171 36.39 -28.06 -2.39
N ASP A 172 37.54 -27.53 -2.00
CA ASP A 172 38.57 -28.38 -1.44
C ASP A 172 37.97 -28.97 -0.15
N ASN A 173 37.47 -30.20 -0.25
CA ASN A 173 36.87 -30.99 0.82
C ASN A 173 37.89 -31.33 1.95
N ASN A 174 38.92 -30.51 2.15
CA ASN A 174 40.04 -30.78 3.02
C ASN A 174 40.60 -29.55 3.75
N SER A 175 39.90 -28.42 3.80
CA SER A 175 40.25 -27.38 4.78
C SER A 175 39.49 -27.63 6.08
N ASP A 176 40.16 -28.34 6.98
CA ASP A 176 39.97 -28.13 8.41
C ASP A 176 40.15 -26.62 8.70
N ASP A 177 39.11 -26.02 9.28
CA ASP A 177 39.16 -25.19 10.49
C ASP A 177 38.61 -23.72 10.48
N ILE A 178 38.01 -23.40 11.65
CA ILE A 178 37.85 -22.09 12.36
C ILE A 178 36.64 -21.17 12.01
N ASN A 179 35.45 -21.61 12.39
CA ASN A 179 34.62 -20.95 13.41
C ASN A 179 34.18 -22.09 14.35
N GLY A 180 34.72 -22.25 15.56
CA GLY A 180 34.99 -21.19 16.54
C GLY A 180 33.75 -21.02 17.39
#